data_AF-A0A2D0HFU5-F1
#
_entry.id   AF-A0A2D0HFU5-F1
#
_cell.length_a   1.000
_cell.length_b   1.000
_cell.length_c   1.000
_cell.angle_alpha   90.00
_cell.angle_beta   90.00
_cell.angle_gamma   90.00
#
_symmetry.space_group_name_H-M   'P 1'
#
loop_
_entity.id
_entity.type
_entity.pdbx_description
1 polymer ?
#
loop_
_entity_poly.entity_id
_entity_poly.type
_entity_poly.pdbx_seq_one_letter_code
_entity_poly.pdbx_strand_id
1 'polypeptide(L)' 'MTQSHTIKQQQAQRILELFAIARQRYLDAEGNPRRTPTGLKGDDYMTDEERQEALVLGRQIFPQEYIDHRKSPKM' A
#
# COMPACT_ATOMS: atom_id res chain seq x y z
N MET A 1 23.91 -14.53 1.41
CA MET A 1 22.61 -13.84 1.52
C MET A 1 22.51 -13.29 2.94
N THR A 2 22.42 -11.97 3.11
CA THR A 2 22.37 -11.32 4.42
C THR A 2 20.93 -11.29 4.96
N GLN A 3 20.74 -11.46 6.26
CA GLN A 3 19.41 -11.52 6.90
C GLN A 3 18.53 -10.29 6.61
N SER A 4 19.14 -9.14 6.38
CA SER A 4 18.43 -7.90 6.00
C SER A 4 17.73 -8.00 4.64
N HIS A 5 18.29 -8.75 3.69
CA HIS A 5 17.70 -8.93 2.36
C HIS A 5 16.44 -9.80 2.42
N THR A 6 16.48 -10.87 3.21
CA THR A 6 15.34 -11.78 3.41
C THR A 6 14.17 -11.10 4.11
N ILE A 7 14.45 -10.23 5.09
CA ILE A 7 13.40 -9.46 5.79
C ILE A 7 12.69 -8.50 4.83
N LYS A 8 13.45 -7.74 4.03
CA LYS A 8 12.86 -6.83 3.03
C LYS A 8 12.02 -7.57 1.99
N GLN A 9 12.45 -8.76 1.57
CA GLN A 9 11.68 -9.61 0.65
C GLN A 9 10.36 -10.08 1.28
N GLN A 10 10.37 -10.51 2.54
CA GLN A 10 9.14 -10.91 3.23
C GLN A 10 8.17 -9.75 3.40
N GLN A 11 8.67 -8.55 3.77
CA GLN A 11 7.85 -7.35 3.89
C GLN A 11 7.26 -6.93 2.54
N ALA A 12 8.05 -7.00 1.46
CA ALA A 12 7.56 -6.71 0.11
C ALA A 12 6.50 -7.71 -0.34
N GLN A 13 6.70 -8.99 -0.05
CA GLN A 13 5.72 -10.04 -0.34
C GLN A 13 4.39 -9.77 0.39
N ARG A 14 4.46 -9.35 1.66
CA ARG A 14 3.26 -9.02 2.44
C ARG A 14 2.49 -7.84 1.85
N ILE A 15 3.19 -6.81 1.37
CA ILE A 15 2.56 -5.69 0.66
C ILE A 15 1.84 -6.17 -0.60
N LEU A 16 2.44 -7.08 -1.38
CA LEU A 16 1.81 -7.63 -2.57
C LEU A 16 0.54 -8.42 -2.26
N GLU A 17 0.52 -9.19 -1.17
CA GLU A 17 -0.68 -9.90 -0.70
C GLU A 17 -1.81 -8.92 -0.38
N LEU A 18 -1.51 -7.84 0.35
CA LEU A 18 -2.48 -6.80 0.68
C LEU A 18 -3.06 -6.15 -0.58
N PHE A 19 -2.22 -5.86 -1.58
CA PHE A 19 -2.70 -5.33 -2.87
C PHE A 19 -3.49 -6.35 -3.69
N ALA A 20 -3.15 -7.64 -3.62
CA ALA A 20 -3.91 -8.68 -4.29
C ALA A 20 -5.34 -8.80 -3.73
N ILE A 21 -5.49 -8.72 -2.41
CA ILE A 21 -6.80 -8.68 -1.73
C ILE A 21 -7.59 -7.46 -2.17
N ALA A 22 -6.96 -6.27 -2.15
CA ALA A 22 -7.60 -5.03 -2.59
C ALA A 22 -8.04 -5.11 -4.06
N ARG A 23 -7.20 -5.68 -4.93
CA ARG A 23 -7.50 -5.89 -6.34
C ARG A 23 -8.68 -6.86 -6.52
N GLN A 24 -8.76 -7.93 -5.74
CA GLN A 24 -9.89 -8.85 -5.81
C GLN A 24 -11.19 -8.16 -5.45
N ARG A 25 -11.22 -7.40 -4.34
CA ARG A 25 -12.40 -6.62 -3.94
C ARG A 25 -12.80 -5.57 -4.99
N TYR A 26 -11.82 -4.97 -5.68
CA TYR A 26 -12.09 -4.09 -6.83
C TYR A 26 -12.81 -4.82 -7.97
N LEU A 27 -12.35 -6.02 -8.31
CA LEU A 27 -13.00 -6.83 -9.34
C LEU A 27 -14.39 -7.31 -8.92
N ASP A 28 -14.57 -7.69 -7.65
CA ASP A 28 -15.87 -8.10 -7.09
C ASP A 28 -16.88 -6.92 -7.09
N ALA A 29 -16.41 -5.68 -7.00
CA ALA A 29 -17.21 -4.47 -7.14
C ALA A 29 -17.44 -4.05 -8.62
N GLU A 30 -17.27 -4.99 -9.56
CA GLU A 30 -17.38 -4.82 -11.01
C GLU A 30 -16.36 -3.84 -11.60
N GLY A 31 -15.27 -3.58 -10.88
CA GLY A 31 -14.23 -2.64 -11.31
C GLY A 31 -14.76 -1.22 -11.45
N ASN A 32 -15.76 -0.82 -10.66
CA ASN A 32 -16.33 0.52 -10.73
C ASN A 32 -15.47 1.53 -9.93
N PRO A 33 -14.72 2.43 -10.60
CA PRO A 33 -13.88 3.40 -9.91
C PRO A 33 -14.67 4.50 -9.19
N ARG A 34 -15.99 4.59 -9.41
CA ARG A 34 -16.89 5.54 -8.73
C ARG A 34 -17.53 4.97 -7.47
N ARG A 35 -17.46 3.66 -7.25
CA ARG A 35 -17.96 3.04 -6.01
C ARG A 35 -17.02 3.27 -4.82
N THR A 36 -15.76 3.60 -5.10
CA THR A 36 -14.69 3.75 -4.11
C THR A 36 -13.59 4.59 -4.75
N PRO A 37 -13.59 5.92 -4.55
CA PRO A 37 -12.51 6.76 -5.02
C PRO A 37 -11.23 6.37 -4.27
N THR A 38 -10.26 5.82 -5.01
CA THR A 38 -8.97 5.41 -4.47
C THR A 38 -8.33 6.55 -3.66
N GLY A 39 -8.02 6.29 -2.39
CA GLY A 39 -7.44 7.24 -1.46
C GLY A 39 -8.41 7.91 -0.49
N LEU A 40 -9.70 7.53 -0.47
CA LEU A 40 -10.62 7.97 0.58
C LEU A 40 -10.57 7.04 1.80
N LYS A 41 -10.39 7.61 2.99
CA LYS A 41 -10.41 6.86 4.25
C LYS A 41 -11.79 6.24 4.46
N GLY A 42 -11.85 4.90 4.61
CA GLY A 42 -13.11 4.16 4.78
C GLY A 42 -13.87 3.78 3.50
N ASP A 43 -13.40 4.18 2.31
CA ASP A 43 -14.07 3.90 1.03
C ASP A 43 -13.07 3.40 -0.04
N ASP A 44 -12.05 2.67 0.42
CA ASP A 44 -11.08 1.97 -0.42
C ASP A 44 -11.28 0.45 -0.31
N TYR A 45 -10.70 -0.28 -1.26
CA TYR A 45 -10.67 -1.75 -1.23
C TYR A 45 -9.76 -2.35 -0.15
N MET A 46 -9.17 -1.53 0.72
CA MET A 46 -8.39 -1.94 1.87
C MET A 46 -9.07 -1.43 3.15
N THR A 47 -9.11 -2.27 4.18
CA THR A 47 -9.51 -1.80 5.51
C THR A 47 -8.48 -0.82 6.06
N ASP A 48 -8.84 -0.08 7.11
CA ASP A 48 -7.92 0.88 7.73
C ASP A 48 -6.69 0.18 8.32
N GLU A 49 -6.84 -1.04 8.83
CA GLU A 49 -5.75 -1.88 9.34
C GLU A 49 -4.82 -2.33 8.21
N GLU A 50 -5.37 -2.86 7.11
CA GLU A 50 -4.61 -3.30 5.95
C GLU A 50 -3.82 -2.14 5.33
N ARG A 51 -4.44 -0.95 5.25
CA ARG A 51 -3.78 0.26 4.77
C ARG A 51 -2.63 0.66 5.69
N GLN A 52 -2.87 0.64 7.00
CA GLN A 52 -1.84 1.00 7.97
C GLN A 52 -0.67 0.01 7.95
N GLU A 53 -0.95 -1.29 7.80
CA GLU A 53 0.06 -2.33 7.64
C GLU A 53 0.92 -2.06 6.40
N ALA A 54 0.30 -1.84 5.24
CA ALA A 54 1.02 -1.53 4.00
C ALA A 54 1.87 -0.27 4.11
N LEU A 55 1.38 0.77 4.80
CA LEU A 55 2.14 2.00 5.04
C LEU A 55 3.34 1.80 5.97
N VAL A 56 3.20 0.99 7.02
CA VAL A 56 4.31 0.68 7.94
C VAL A 56 5.37 -0.15 7.23
N LEU A 57 4.97 -1.20 6.52
CA LEU A 57 5.88 -2.05 5.74
C LEU A 57 6.58 -1.25 4.63
N GLY A 58 5.85 -0.37 3.93
CA GLY A 58 6.41 0.50 2.91
C GLY A 58 7.52 1.40 3.44
N ARG A 59 7.34 2.00 4.64
CA ARG A 59 8.38 2.82 5.28
C ARG A 59 9.64 2.03 5.68
N GLN A 60 9.51 0.73 5.90
CA GLN A 60 10.65 -0.14 6.25
C GLN A 60 11.45 -0.57 5.01
N ILE A 61 10.79 -0.62 3.84
CA ILE A 61 11.39 -1.06 2.58
C ILE A 61 11.95 0.13 1.79
N PHE A 62 11.21 1.24 1.71
CA PHE A 62 11.58 2.41 0.93
C PHE A 62 12.33 3.44 1.79
N PRO A 63 13.44 3.99 1.29
CA PRO A 63 14.18 5.02 2.00
C PRO A 63 13.33 6.29 2.18
N GLN A 64 13.57 7.01 3.27
CA GLN A 64 12.81 8.20 3.68
C GLN A 64 12.74 9.28 2.60
N GLU A 65 13.79 9.39 1.78
CA GLU A 65 13.86 10.30 0.63
C GLU A 65 12.65 10.10 -0.28
N TYR A 66 12.35 8.85 -0.69
CA TYR A 66 11.20 8.51 -1.54
C TYR A 66 9.83 8.90 -0.95
N ILE A 67 9.75 9.11 0.36
CA ILE A 67 8.51 9.46 1.08
C ILE A 67 8.35 10.99 1.18
N ASP A 68 9.44 11.72 1.41
CA ASP A 68 9.41 13.18 1.63
C ASP A 68 9.20 13.99 0.35
N HIS A 69 9.43 13.42 -0.84
CA HIS A 69 9.11 14.07 -2.12
C HIS A 69 7.61 14.42 -2.27
N ARG A 70 6.73 13.85 -1.43
CA ARG A 70 5.29 14.17 -1.39
C ARG A 70 4.96 15.46 -0.62
N LYS A 71 5.93 16.07 0.08
CA LYS A 71 5.74 17.28 0.91
C LYS A 71 6.24 18.57 0.26
N SER A 72 6.76 18.54 -0.97
CA SER A 72 7.12 19.78 -1.66
C SER A 72 5.85 20.56 -2.00
N PRO A 73 5.71 21.84 -1.57
CA PRO A 73 4.62 22.68 -2.01
C PRO A 73 4.74 22.84 -3.53
N LYS A 74 3.63 22.66 -4.26
CA LYS A 74 3.56 23.08 -5.66
C LYS A 74 3.89 24.58 -5.68
N MET A 75 5.02 24.95 -6.27
CA MET A 75 5.26 26.31 -6.74
C MET A 75 4.37 26.59 -7.95
#